data_AF-A0A959I2P9-F1
#
_entry.id   AF-A0A959I2P9-F1
#
_cell.length_a   1.000
_cell.length_b   1.000
_cell.length_c   1.000
_cell.angle_alpha   90.00
_cell.angle_beta   90.00
_cell.angle_gamma   90.00
#
_symmetry.space_group_name_H-M   'P 1'
#
loop_
_entity.id
_entity.type
_entity.pdbx_description
1 polymer ?
#
loop_
_entity_poly.entity_id
_entity_poly.type
_entity_poly.pdbx_seq_one_letter_code
_entity_poly.pdbx_strand_id
1 'polypeptide(L)' 'TVFSIPHISQVYIHFLAELASPDFGIGEESLEVRLFTEAETPWKEIAFTSSVFSLKHYFEDRRKGRREVHTGKMEWRS' A
#
# COMPACT_ATOMS: atom_id res chain seq x y z
N THR A 1 -6.08 4.92 3.56
CA THR A 1 -5.39 4.52 4.80
C THR A 1 -4.61 5.69 5.37
N VAL A 2 -4.58 5.84 6.69
CA VAL A 2 -3.68 6.77 7.40
C VAL A 2 -2.79 5.96 8.34
N PHE A 3 -1.47 6.05 8.19
CA PHE A 3 -0.52 5.20 8.92
C PHE A 3 0.52 6.05 9.65
N SER A 4 0.50 5.98 10.98
CA SER A 4 1.38 6.80 11.85
C SER A 4 2.68 6.08 12.16
N ILE A 5 3.81 6.78 12.04
CA ILE A 5 5.15 6.31 12.45
C ILE A 5 5.76 7.34 13.42
N PRO A 6 5.35 7.32 14.70
CA PRO A 6 5.69 8.38 15.65
C PRO A 6 7.20 8.49 15.93
N HIS A 7 7.92 7.36 15.89
CA HIS A 7 9.36 7.33 16.19
C HIS A 7 10.19 8.26 15.28
N ILE A 8 9.76 8.43 14.03
CA ILE A 8 10.39 9.33 13.06
C ILE A 8 9.52 10.56 12.76
N SER A 9 8.46 10.80 13.55
CA SER A 9 7.53 11.92 13.39
C SER A 9 6.87 12.03 12.00
N GLN A 10 6.49 10.89 11.40
CA GLN A 10 5.88 10.87 10.06
C GLN A 10 4.48 10.23 10.06
N VAL A 11 3.65 10.66 9.11
CA VAL A 11 2.33 10.08 8.80
C VAL A 11 2.27 9.78 7.31
N TYR A 12 1.97 8.54 6.96
CA TYR A 12 1.83 8.10 5.57
C TYR A 12 0.35 7.97 5.22
N ILE A 13 -0.06 8.60 4.12
CA ILE A 13 -1.44 8.56 3.63
C ILE A 13 -1.45 7.83 2.28
N HIS A 14 -2.25 6.76 2.19
CA HIS A 14 -2.42 6.01 0.95
C HIS A 14 -3.79 6.29 0.36
N PHE A 15 -3.80 6.65 -0.92
CA PHE A 15 -4.99 6.93 -1.72
C PHE A 15 -5.26 5.76 -2.67
N LEU A 16 -6.54 5.45 -2.88
CA LEU A 16 -6.96 4.57 -3.94
C LEU A 16 -7.07 5.39 -5.22
N ALA A 17 -6.40 4.95 -6.29
CA ALA A 17 -6.43 5.59 -7.59
C ALA A 17 -6.83 4.57 -8.67
N GLU A 18 -7.42 5.07 -9.74
CA GLU A 18 -7.70 4.31 -10.95
C GLU A 18 -6.64 4.65 -12.00
N LEU A 19 -6.12 3.63 -12.66
CA LEU A 19 -5.14 3.81 -13.72
C LEU A 19 -5.84 4.36 -14.97
N ALA A 20 -5.47 5.57 -15.40
CA ALA A 20 -6.18 6.28 -16.48
C ALA A 20 -5.95 5.68 -17.88
N SER A 21 -4.77 5.10 -18.13
CA SER A 21 -4.41 4.42 -19.38
C SER A 21 -3.54 3.19 -19.06
N PRO A 22 -3.62 2.10 -19.85
CA PRO A 22 -2.68 0.98 -19.74
C PRO A 22 -1.22 1.35 -20.09
N ASP A 23 -0.98 2.56 -20.58
CA ASP A 23 0.36 3.05 -20.88
C ASP A 23 1.09 3.46 -19.59
N PHE A 24 1.82 2.52 -19.00
CA PHE A 24 2.72 2.76 -17.87
C PHE A 24 4.08 2.11 -18.14
N GLY A 25 5.13 2.62 -17.48
CA GLY A 25 6.49 2.12 -17.65
C GLY A 25 7.42 2.58 -16.55
N ILE A 26 8.69 2.20 -16.68
CA ILE A 26 9.75 2.61 -15.76
C ILE A 26 10.01 4.12 -15.83
N GLY A 27 10.23 4.74 -14.67
CA GLY A 27 10.77 6.08 -14.54
C GLY A 27 12.19 6.05 -13.97
N GLU A 28 12.80 7.22 -13.77
CA GLU A 28 14.17 7.34 -13.25
C GLU A 28 14.36 6.67 -11.87
N GLU A 29 13.31 6.62 -11.06
CA GLU A 29 13.33 6.04 -9.72
C GLU A 29 12.89 4.57 -9.67
N SER A 30 12.58 3.93 -10.80
CA SER A 30 12.02 2.57 -10.85
C SER A 30 12.79 1.66 -11.79
N LEU A 31 13.28 0.53 -11.27
CA LEU A 31 13.95 -0.49 -12.06
C LEU A 31 12.98 -1.40 -12.84
N GLU A 32 11.78 -1.61 -12.31
CA GLU A 32 10.74 -2.45 -12.89
C GLU A 32 9.36 -1.94 -12.46
N VAL A 33 8.37 -2.01 -13.36
CA VAL A 33 6.97 -1.73 -13.06
C VAL A 33 6.10 -2.80 -13.70
N ARG A 34 5.21 -3.41 -12.92
CA ARG A 34 4.22 -4.38 -13.41
C ARG A 34 2.91 -4.31 -12.63
N LEU A 35 1.84 -4.80 -13.22
CA LEU A 35 0.56 -5.00 -12.54
C LEU A 35 0.54 -6.38 -11.87
N PHE A 36 -0.16 -6.47 -10.73
CA PHE A 36 -0.24 -7.68 -9.94
C PHE A 36 -1.70 -7.94 -9.53
N THR A 37 -2.09 -9.21 -9.55
CA THR A 37 -3.26 -9.65 -8.77
C THR A 37 -2.88 -9.79 -7.29
N GLU A 38 -3.89 -9.95 -6.43
CA GLU A 38 -3.68 -10.20 -4.99
C GLU A 38 -2.78 -11.43 -4.74
N ALA A 39 -2.98 -12.50 -5.53
CA ALA A 39 -2.25 -13.75 -5.40
C ALA A 39 -0.78 -13.64 -5.88
N GLU A 40 -0.52 -12.74 -6.83
CA GLU A 40 0.82 -12.51 -7.38
C GLU A 40 1.59 -11.43 -6.62
N THR A 41 0.93 -10.71 -5.72
CA THR A 41 1.54 -9.61 -4.96
C THR A 41 2.73 -10.16 -4.13
N PRO A 42 3.94 -9.58 -4.25
CA PRO A 42 5.14 -10.09 -3.59
C PRO A 42 5.20 -9.60 -2.14
N TRP A 43 4.29 -10.09 -1.30
CA TRP A 43 4.05 -9.59 0.06
C TRP A 43 5.29 -9.50 0.96
N LYS A 44 6.28 -10.38 0.75
CA LYS A 44 7.52 -10.42 1.53
C LYS A 44 8.57 -9.42 1.06
N GLU A 45 8.44 -8.90 -0.15
CA GLU A 45 9.41 -8.00 -0.80
C GLU A 45 8.97 -6.53 -0.72
N ILE A 46 7.72 -6.27 -0.30
CA ILE A 46 7.23 -4.90 -0.09
C ILE A 46 8.02 -4.26 1.06
N ALA A 47 8.81 -3.24 0.73
CA ALA A 47 9.72 -2.57 1.66
C ALA A 47 9.01 -1.88 2.84
N PHE A 48 7.83 -1.29 2.61
CA PHE A 48 7.13 -0.49 3.62
C PHE A 48 5.94 -1.24 4.22
N THR A 49 5.95 -1.40 5.55
CA THR A 49 4.85 -2.04 6.30
C THR A 49 3.52 -1.30 6.11
N SER A 50 3.53 0.03 5.94
CA SER A 50 2.33 0.81 5.66
C SER A 50 1.65 0.40 4.36
N SER A 51 2.43 0.09 3.33
CA SER A 51 1.93 -0.36 2.03
C SER A 51 1.29 -1.74 2.15
N VAL A 52 1.95 -2.66 2.87
CA VAL A 52 1.37 -3.98 3.19
C VAL A 52 0.06 -3.85 3.96
N PHE A 53 0.04 -2.99 4.99
CA PHE A 53 -1.16 -2.72 5.78
C PHE A 53 -2.30 -2.21 4.89
N SER A 54 -2.03 -1.20 4.05
CA SER A 54 -3.04 -0.61 3.17
C SER A 54 -3.58 -1.61 2.15
N LEU A 55 -2.71 -2.39 1.50
CA LEU A 55 -3.11 -3.35 0.48
C LEU A 55 -3.94 -4.50 1.07
N LYS A 56 -3.56 -5.04 2.23
CA LYS A 56 -4.33 -6.12 2.89
C LYS A 56 -5.76 -5.68 3.24
N HIS A 57 -5.90 -4.49 3.84
CA HIS A 57 -7.23 -3.96 4.16
C HIS A 57 -8.04 -3.66 2.89
N TYR A 58 -7.40 -3.15 1.84
CA TYR A 58 -8.06 -2.92 0.56
C TYR A 58 -8.67 -4.21 -0.02
N PHE A 59 -7.91 -5.31 -0.05
CA PHE A 59 -8.44 -6.59 -0.55
C PHE A 59 -9.51 -7.19 0.37
N GLU A 60 -9.37 -7.05 1.68
CA GLU A 60 -10.38 -7.50 2.64
C GLU A 60 -11.71 -6.73 2.47
N ASP A 61 -11.64 -5.41 2.37
CA ASP A 61 -12.79 -4.54 2.13
C ASP A 61 -13.46 -4.87 0.80
N ARG A 62 -12.67 -5.07 -0.26
CA ARG A 62 -13.17 -5.46 -1.58
C ARG A 62 -13.96 -6.77 -1.51
N ARG A 63 -13.46 -7.78 -0.77
CA ARG A 63 -14.17 -9.06 -0.58
C ARG A 63 -15.48 -8.89 0.20
N LYS A 64 -15.56 -7.89 1.07
CA LYS A 64 -16.76 -7.56 1.86
C LYS A 64 -17.69 -6.56 1.17
N GLY A 65 -17.33 -6.03 0.00
CA GLY A 65 -18.08 -4.98 -0.70
C GLY A 65 -18.08 -3.64 0.03
N ARG A 66 -17.02 -3.34 0.79
CA ARG A 66 -16.88 -2.11 1.59
C ARG A 66 -15.78 -1.22 1.03
N ARG A 67 -15.79 0.05 1.45
CA ARG A 67 -14.71 1.02 1.22
C ARG A 67 -14.54 1.84 2.50
N GLU A 68 -13.65 1.40 3.37
CA GLU A 68 -13.42 2.05 4.66
C GLU A 68 -12.04 2.71 4.70
N VAL A 69 -11.91 3.73 5.55
CA VAL A 69 -10.60 4.32 5.85
C VAL A 69 -10.02 3.60 7.05
N HIS A 70 -8.89 2.93 6.83
CA HIS A 70 -8.16 2.23 7.90
C HIS A 70 -7.06 3.10 8.47
N THR A 71 -6.94 3.11 9.80
CA THR A 71 -5.86 3.78 10.53
C THR A 71 -4.90 2.77 11.13
N GLY A 72 -3.61 2.91 10.86
CA GLY A 72 -2.56 2.05 11.41
C GLY A 72 -1.50 2.86 12.16
N LYS A 73 -0.70 2.17 12.97
CA LYS A 73 0.44 2.74 13.68
C LYS A 73 1.57 1.72 13.74
N MET A 74 2.79 2.14 13.45
CA MET A 74 3.98 1.33 13.73
C MET A 74 4.49 1.65 15.12
N GLU A 75 4.59 0.60 15.94
CA GLU A 75 5.25 0.67 17.24
C GLU A 75 6.63 0.05 17.11
N TRP A 76 7.64 0.84 17.42
CA TRP A 76 9.01 0.35 17.47
C TRP A 76 9.17 -0.52 18.71
N ARG A 77 9.68 -1.75 18.55
CA ARG A 77 10.12 -2.55 19.69
C ARG A 77 11.52 -2.07 20.09
N SER A 78 11.60 -1.36 21.20
CA SER A 78 12.86 -1.07 21.91
C SER A 78 13.52 -2.34 22.44
#